data_AF-A0A9D7WAK8-F1
#
_entry.id   AF-A0A9D7WAK8-F1
#
_cell.length_a   1.000
_cell.length_b   1.000
_cell.length_c   1.000
_cell.angle_alpha   90.00
_cell.angle_beta   90.00
_cell.angle_gamma   90.00
#
_symmetry.space_group_name_H-M   'P 1'
#
loop_
_entity.id
_entity.type
_entity.pdbx_description
1 polymer ?
#
loop_
_entity_poly.entity_id
_entity_poly.type
_entity_poly.pdbx_seq_one_letter_code
_entity_poly.pdbx_strand_id
1 'polypeptide(L)'
;MQTKTVAKINDVSIVLIDGAEKQVPIKPICEALGIDHKRQVDKIKSDEILGSVGGLKPSVGADGKQYDMFCIPYMYIFGWLFTINPKNVKAEAKENVVRYKQECYTSLFNHFTDQSEFLEKKQLALEKQMEEVERIRSDFGNAKKLLDEARKALNKVKEMTFEEWQMNKRQLSIDFPN
;
A
#
# COMPACT_ATOMS: atom_id res chain seq x y z
N MET A 1 16.96 -16.64 32.99
CA MET A 1 17.53 -15.79 31.93
C MET A 1 16.49 -15.64 30.85
N GLN A 2 15.87 -14.48 30.68
CA GLN A 2 15.09 -14.15 29.49
C GLN A 2 14.86 -12.64 29.44
N THR A 3 15.81 -11.93 28.85
CA THR A 3 15.59 -10.62 28.25
C THR A 3 16.67 -10.43 27.19
N LYS A 4 16.22 -10.29 25.94
CA LYS A 4 16.44 -9.10 25.10
C LYS A 4 16.23 -9.46 23.64
N THR A 5 15.00 -9.28 23.17
CA THR A 5 14.82 -8.80 21.80
C THR A 5 14.91 -7.28 21.85
N VAL A 6 15.85 -6.71 21.09
CA VAL A 6 15.96 -5.26 20.91
C VAL A 6 15.20 -4.91 19.64
N ALA A 7 14.07 -4.21 19.76
CA ALA A 7 13.50 -3.53 18.59
C ALA A 7 14.24 -2.21 18.40
N LYS A 8 14.62 -1.85 17.17
CA LYS A 8 15.21 -0.54 16.88
C LYS A 8 14.16 0.38 16.25
N ILE A 9 14.03 1.60 16.77
CA ILE A 9 13.28 2.70 16.13
C ILE A 9 14.24 3.89 16.05
N ASN A 10 14.60 4.31 14.84
CA ASN A 10 15.47 5.49 14.59
C ASN A 10 16.69 5.53 15.51
N ASP A 11 17.44 4.42 15.53
CA ASP A 11 18.64 4.13 16.35
C ASP A 11 18.43 4.00 17.87
N VAL A 12 17.19 4.13 18.35
CA VAL A 12 16.83 3.86 19.75
C VAL A 12 16.51 2.39 19.92
N SER A 13 17.24 1.74 20.83
CA SER A 13 17.02 0.34 21.22
C SER A 13 15.90 0.23 22.26
N ILE A 14 14.81 -0.43 21.91
CA ILE A 14 13.68 -0.72 22.77
C ILE A 14 13.84 -2.13 23.33
N VAL A 15 13.83 -2.24 24.66
CA VAL A 15 13.91 -3.52 25.36
C VAL A 15 12.50 -4.12 25.43
N LEU A 16 12.34 -5.34 24.90
CA LEU A 16 11.13 -6.12 25.04
C LEU A 16 11.26 -7.09 26.22
N ILE A 17 10.21 -7.19 27.03
CA ILE A 17 10.06 -8.22 28.06
C ILE A 17 9.21 -9.35 27.45
N ASP A 18 9.75 -10.57 27.47
CA ASP A 18 9.12 -11.76 26.91
C ASP A 18 7.94 -12.24 27.78
N GLY A 19 6.84 -12.63 27.15
CA GLY A 19 5.57 -13.07 27.75
C GLY A 19 4.53 -13.40 26.66
N ALA A 20 3.28 -13.73 27.05
CA ALA A 20 2.20 -14.00 26.09
C ALA A 20 1.92 -12.79 25.17
N GLU A 21 2.11 -11.58 25.70
CA GLU A 21 2.19 -10.34 24.94
C GLU A 21 3.51 -9.63 25.24
N LYS A 22 4.25 -9.20 24.21
CA LYS A 22 5.51 -8.47 24.38
C LYS A 22 5.22 -7.14 25.09
N GLN A 23 5.84 -6.93 26.25
CA GLN A 23 5.68 -5.72 27.05
C GLN A 23 6.92 -4.83 26.94
N VAL A 24 6.73 -3.52 27.03
CA VAL A 24 7.83 -2.56 26.94
C VAL A 24 7.83 -1.63 28.15
N PRO A 25 8.90 -1.63 28.96
CA PRO A 25 9.06 -0.67 30.03
C PRO A 25 9.31 0.72 29.43
N ILE A 26 8.55 1.72 29.87
CA ILE A 26 8.65 3.06 29.29
C ILE A 26 9.76 3.90 29.94
N LYS A 27 10.21 3.54 31.16
CA LYS A 27 11.23 4.30 31.90
C LYS A 27 12.56 4.43 31.13
N PRO A 28 13.16 3.36 30.58
CA PRO A 28 14.38 3.47 29.79
C PRO A 28 14.21 4.36 28.55
N ILE A 29 13.02 4.35 27.93
CA ILE A 29 12.70 5.21 26.78
C ILE A 29 12.61 6.68 27.23
N CYS A 30 11.97 6.94 28.37
CA CYS A 30 11.88 8.29 28.93
C CYS A 30 13.27 8.87 29.25
N GLU A 31 14.15 8.06 29.84
CA GLU A 31 15.54 8.43 30.11
C GLU A 31 16.33 8.69 28.82
N ALA A 32 16.16 7.82 27.81
CA ALA A 32 16.78 8.01 26.50
C ALA A 32 16.34 9.31 25.81
N LEU A 33 15.06 9.69 25.94
CA LEU A 33 14.50 10.92 25.36
C LEU A 33 14.71 12.16 26.23
N GLY A 34 15.10 12.00 27.50
CA GLY A 34 15.21 13.10 28.47
C GLY A 34 13.86 13.70 28.88
N ILE A 35 12.81 12.87 29.00
CA ILE A 35 11.46 13.29 29.42
C ILE A 35 11.11 12.73 30.80
N ASP A 36 10.26 13.46 31.54
CA ASP A 36 9.83 13.04 32.86
C ASP A 36 8.94 11.78 32.81
N HIS A 37 9.45 10.68 33.35
CA HIS A 37 8.76 9.38 33.36
C HIS A 37 7.42 9.43 34.11
N LYS A 38 7.34 10.11 35.26
CA LYS A 38 6.12 10.17 36.07
C LYS A 38 4.99 10.84 35.29
N ARG A 39 5.28 11.96 34.65
CA ARG A 39 4.36 12.69 33.77
C ARG A 39 3.89 11.84 32.59
N GLN A 40 4.75 11.00 32.02
CA GLN A 40 4.33 10.07 30.96
C GLN A 40 3.42 8.97 31.49
N VAL A 41 3.70 8.42 32.67
CA VAL A 41 2.80 7.44 33.33
C VAL A 41 1.43 8.08 33.57
N ASP A 42 1.38 9.30 34.10
CA ASP A 42 0.12 9.99 34.38
C ASP A 42 -0.67 10.23 33.09
N LYS A 43 -0.01 10.65 32.01
CA LYS A 43 -0.63 10.78 30.69
C LYS A 43 -1.18 9.46 30.16
N ILE A 44 -0.43 8.37 30.27
CA ILE A 44 -0.87 7.05 29.83
C ILE A 44 -2.10 6.62 30.62
N LYS A 45 -2.09 6.79 31.95
CA LYS A 45 -3.23 6.42 32.80
C LYS A 45 -4.49 7.23 32.50
N SER A 46 -4.35 8.48 32.06
CA SER A 46 -5.47 9.34 31.69
C SER A 46 -5.95 9.16 30.24
N ASP A 47 -5.21 8.41 29.40
CA ASP A 47 -5.58 8.15 28.02
C ASP A 47 -6.63 7.03 27.94
N GLU A 48 -7.66 7.22 27.12
CA GLU A 48 -8.80 6.29 27.00
C GLU A 48 -8.39 4.90 26.51
N ILE A 49 -7.32 4.81 25.70
CA ILE A 49 -6.83 3.56 25.13
C ILE A 49 -5.69 3.04 26.00
N LEU A 50 -4.63 3.84 26.16
CA LEU A 50 -3.41 3.42 26.85
C LEU A 50 -3.64 3.17 28.35
N GLY A 51 -4.62 3.85 28.97
CA GLY A 51 -4.94 3.71 30.38
C GLY A 51 -5.50 2.32 30.73
N SER A 52 -6.14 1.66 29.76
CA SER A 52 -6.67 0.30 29.93
C SER A 52 -5.62 -0.80 29.79
N VAL A 53 -4.50 -0.51 29.09
CA VAL A 53 -3.47 -1.50 28.76
C VAL A 53 -2.15 -1.29 29.50
N GLY A 54 -1.92 -0.09 30.04
CA GLY A 54 -0.71 0.25 30.79
C GLY A 54 -0.78 -0.18 32.26
N GLY A 55 0.29 -0.77 32.76
CA GLY A 55 0.33 -1.24 34.14
C GLY A 55 1.73 -1.58 34.65
N LEU A 56 1.82 -1.81 35.96
CA LEU A 56 3.05 -2.31 36.58
C LEU A 56 3.25 -3.79 36.23
N LYS A 57 4.47 -4.14 35.81
CA LYS A 57 4.88 -5.52 35.54
C LYS A 57 6.25 -5.77 36.20
N PRO A 58 6.49 -6.98 36.74
CA PRO A 58 7.81 -7.37 37.20
C PRO A 58 8.81 -7.30 36.05
N SER A 59 9.93 -6.60 36.25
CA SER A 59 10.99 -6.44 35.27
C SER A 59 12.36 -6.51 35.96
N VAL A 60 13.38 -6.93 35.24
CA VAL A 60 14.74 -6.98 35.76
C VAL A 60 15.44 -5.66 35.42
N GLY A 61 15.85 -4.93 36.45
CA GLY A 61 16.64 -3.71 36.34
C GLY A 61 18.03 -3.97 35.77
N ALA A 62 18.73 -2.91 35.38
CA ALA A 62 20.09 -3.00 34.84
C ALA A 62 21.11 -3.59 35.83
N ASP A 63 20.80 -3.57 37.13
CA ASP A 63 21.56 -4.14 38.24
C ASP A 63 21.26 -5.63 38.50
N GLY A 64 20.39 -6.26 37.69
CA GLY A 64 19.99 -7.66 37.85
C GLY A 64 18.91 -7.90 38.91
N LYS A 65 18.39 -6.86 39.57
CA LYS A 65 17.33 -6.98 40.57
C LYS A 65 15.95 -6.86 39.93
N GLN A 66 14.94 -7.47 40.55
CA GLN A 66 13.55 -7.31 40.12
C GLN A 66 12.93 -6.03 40.68
N TYR A 67 12.30 -5.25 39.80
CA TYR A 67 11.52 -4.08 40.13
C TYR A 67 10.21 -4.09 39.34
N ASP A 68 9.15 -3.55 39.93
CA ASP A 68 7.95 -3.25 39.17
C ASP A 68 8.20 -2.03 38.28
N MET A 69 8.12 -2.25 36.96
CA MET A 69 8.24 -1.20 35.96
C MET A 69 6.89 -0.97 35.30
N PHE A 70 6.56 0.29 35.04
CA PHE A 70 5.38 0.61 34.26
C PHE A 70 5.64 0.26 32.80
N CYS A 71 4.79 -0.61 32.25
CA CYS A 71 4.90 -1.16 30.91
C CYS A 71 3.63 -0.90 30.12
N ILE A 72 3.77 -0.79 28.81
CA ILE A 72 2.65 -0.89 27.87
C ILE A 72 2.94 -2.02 26.86
N PRO A 73 1.91 -2.65 26.28
CA PRO A 73 2.13 -3.68 25.26
C PRO A 73 2.81 -3.08 24.03
N TYR A 74 3.66 -3.88 23.38
CA TYR A 74 4.50 -3.46 22.26
C TYR A 74 3.70 -2.80 21.11
N MET A 75 2.49 -3.29 20.83
CA MET A 75 1.59 -2.72 19.83
C MET A 75 1.32 -1.22 20.06
N TYR A 76 1.18 -0.80 21.32
CA TYR A 76 0.80 0.57 21.68
C TYR A 76 2.00 1.51 21.82
N ILE A 77 3.22 0.99 21.82
CA ILE A 77 4.44 1.79 21.96
C ILE A 77 4.57 2.82 20.84
N PHE A 78 4.23 2.42 19.61
CA PHE A 78 4.35 3.31 18.46
C PHE A 78 3.40 4.51 18.56
N GLY A 79 2.16 4.25 19.00
CA GLY A 79 1.17 5.29 19.25
C GLY A 79 1.59 6.22 20.38
N TRP A 80 2.06 5.67 21.51
CA TRP A 80 2.55 6.47 22.62
C TRP A 80 3.75 7.36 22.21
N LEU A 81 4.75 6.81 21.52
CA LEU A 81 5.90 7.56 21.02
C LEU A 81 5.47 8.71 20.09
N PHE A 82 4.42 8.50 19.29
CA PHE A 82 3.89 9.53 18.40
C PHE A 82 3.28 10.71 19.18
N THR A 83 2.81 10.50 20.42
CA THR A 83 2.29 11.60 21.27
C THR A 83 3.39 12.50 21.88
N ILE A 84 4.65 12.07 21.84
CA ILE A 84 5.76 12.84 22.41
C ILE A 84 5.95 14.14 21.63
N ASN A 85 6.09 15.24 22.38
CA ASN A 85 6.34 16.57 21.81
C ASN A 85 7.85 16.78 21.67
N PRO A 86 8.39 17.00 20.45
CA PRO A 86 9.82 17.24 20.23
C PRO A 86 10.39 18.45 20.98
N LYS A 87 9.55 19.38 21.44
CA LYS A 87 9.99 20.53 22.26
C LYS A 87 10.35 20.15 23.70
N ASN A 88 9.90 18.99 24.17
CA ASN A 88 10.07 18.55 25.55
C ASN A 88 11.16 17.48 25.72
N VAL A 89 11.82 17.07 24.63
CA VAL A 89 12.90 16.07 24.66
C VAL A 89 14.27 16.77 24.70
N LYS A 90 15.31 16.03 25.09
CA LYS A 90 16.69 16.54 25.04
C LYS A 90 17.13 16.86 23.61
N ALA A 91 18.08 17.78 23.48
CA ALA A 91 18.49 18.32 22.18
C ALA A 91 18.92 17.23 21.18
N GLU A 92 19.65 16.20 21.65
CA GLU A 92 20.18 15.13 20.79
C GLU A 92 19.08 14.16 20.31
N ALA A 93 17.95 14.07 21.02
CA ALA A 93 16.83 13.20 20.65
C ALA A 93 15.82 13.88 19.72
N LYS A 94 15.83 15.22 19.66
CA LYS A 94 14.81 16.01 18.98
C LYS A 94 14.65 15.65 17.50
N GLU A 95 15.76 15.54 16.77
CA GLU A 95 15.72 15.20 15.34
C GLU A 95 15.10 13.83 15.09
N ASN A 96 15.48 12.82 15.88
CA ASN A 96 14.96 11.46 15.75
C ASN A 96 13.45 11.38 16.07
N VAL A 97 12.97 12.15 17.06
CA VAL A 97 11.53 12.21 17.35
C VAL A 97 10.77 12.91 16.23
N VAL A 98 11.32 13.96 15.62
CA VAL A 98 10.71 14.62 14.45
C VAL A 98 10.63 13.66 13.26
N ARG A 99 11.74 12.97 12.95
CA ARG A 99 11.83 11.96 11.89
C ARG A 99 10.79 10.86 12.09
N TYR A 100 10.71 10.32 13.31
CA TYR A 100 9.72 9.31 13.67
C TYR A 100 8.28 9.79 13.45
N LYS A 101 7.96 11.02 13.83
CA LYS A 101 6.61 11.58 13.61
C LYS A 101 6.31 11.74 12.12
N GLN A 102 7.28 12.16 11.31
CA GLN A 102 7.13 12.25 9.85
C GLN A 102 6.83 10.87 9.24
N GLU A 103 7.59 9.84 9.63
CA GLU A 103 7.35 8.46 9.21
C GLU A 103 5.95 7.97 9.60
N CYS A 104 5.49 8.31 10.81
CA CYS A 104 4.12 8.00 11.24
C CYS A 104 3.08 8.71 10.37
N TYR A 105 3.25 10.01 10.08
CA TYR A 105 2.33 10.75 9.20
C TYR A 105 2.28 10.17 7.79
N THR A 106 3.42 9.84 7.20
CA THR A 106 3.49 9.19 5.88
C THR A 106 2.81 7.83 5.91
N SER A 107 3.08 7.02 6.93
CA SER A 107 2.49 5.68 7.06
C SER A 107 0.97 5.75 7.22
N LEU A 108 0.47 6.68 8.04
CA LEU A 108 -0.97 6.91 8.21
C LEU A 108 -1.62 7.41 6.92
N PHE A 109 -0.99 8.38 6.23
CA PHE A 109 -1.49 8.88 4.95
C PHE A 109 -1.64 7.74 3.95
N ASN A 110 -0.56 7.02 3.68
CA ASN A 110 -0.56 5.88 2.74
C ASN A 110 -1.60 4.83 3.14
N HIS A 111 -1.67 4.46 4.42
CA HIS A 111 -2.65 3.48 4.90
C HIS A 111 -4.10 3.87 4.56
N PHE A 112 -4.44 5.15 4.66
CA PHE A 112 -5.80 5.64 4.40
C PHE A 112 -6.04 6.07 2.95
N THR A 113 -5.02 6.32 2.12
CA THR A 113 -5.18 6.82 0.75
C THR A 113 -4.79 5.84 -0.35
N ASP A 114 -3.91 4.86 -0.08
CA ASP A 114 -3.37 3.96 -1.11
C ASP A 114 -4.47 3.20 -1.84
N GLN A 115 -5.49 2.73 -1.13
CA GLN A 115 -6.59 1.99 -1.75
C GLN A 115 -7.41 2.86 -2.70
N SER A 116 -7.73 4.10 -2.30
CA SER A 116 -8.46 5.03 -3.17
C SER A 116 -7.64 5.44 -4.39
N GLU A 117 -6.35 5.75 -4.19
CA GLU A 117 -5.46 6.11 -5.31
C GLU A 117 -5.29 4.94 -6.29
N PHE A 118 -5.17 3.72 -5.78
CA PHE A 118 -5.10 2.52 -6.61
C PHE A 118 -6.36 2.35 -7.46
N LEU A 119 -7.54 2.53 -6.87
CA LEU A 119 -8.82 2.39 -7.59
C LEU A 119 -8.98 3.44 -8.67
N GLU A 120 -8.63 4.70 -8.39
CA GLU A 120 -8.67 5.79 -9.37
C GLU A 120 -7.74 5.50 -10.56
N LYS A 121 -6.47 5.15 -10.28
CA LYS A 121 -5.50 4.81 -11.32
C LYS A 121 -5.93 3.59 -12.13
N LYS A 122 -6.48 2.57 -11.46
CA LYS A 122 -7.02 1.37 -12.11
C LYS A 122 -8.19 1.70 -13.03
N GLN A 123 -9.11 2.56 -12.60
CA GLN A 123 -10.26 2.95 -13.41
C GLN A 123 -9.83 3.70 -14.67
N LEU A 124 -8.93 4.69 -14.55
CA LEU A 124 -8.39 5.42 -15.69
C LEU A 124 -7.68 4.49 -16.69
N ALA A 125 -6.90 3.52 -16.18
CA ALA A 125 -6.25 2.53 -17.02
C ALA A 125 -7.27 1.62 -17.72
N LEU A 126 -8.31 1.20 -17.00
CA LEU A 126 -9.36 0.34 -17.55
C LEU A 126 -10.12 1.04 -18.68
N GLU A 127 -10.52 2.31 -18.50
CA GLU A 127 -11.21 3.11 -19.52
C GLU A 127 -10.39 3.20 -20.81
N LYS A 128 -9.09 3.52 -20.71
CA LYS A 128 -8.18 3.56 -21.87
C LYS A 128 -8.07 2.22 -22.59
N GLN A 129 -7.97 1.12 -21.85
CA GLN A 129 -7.88 -0.21 -22.44
C GLN A 129 -9.21 -0.64 -23.08
N MET A 130 -10.35 -0.25 -22.50
CA MET A 130 -11.66 -0.51 -23.09
C MET A 130 -11.86 0.24 -24.42
N GLU A 131 -11.46 1.51 -24.48
CA GLU A 131 -11.49 2.30 -25.72
C GLU A 131 -10.63 1.66 -26.82
N GLU A 132 -9.43 1.21 -26.47
CA GLU A 132 -8.52 0.52 -27.39
C GLU A 132 -9.13 -0.77 -27.94
N VAL A 133 -9.71 -1.60 -27.06
CA VAL A 133 -10.34 -2.87 -27.44
C VAL A 133 -11.53 -2.63 -28.37
N GLU A 134 -12.38 -1.64 -28.09
CA GLU A 134 -13.52 -1.32 -28.94
C GLU A 134 -13.08 -0.77 -30.31
N ARG A 135 -12.00 0.02 -30.37
CA ARG A 135 -11.42 0.45 -31.65
C ARG A 135 -10.96 -0.76 -32.48
N ILE A 136 -10.14 -1.63 -31.90
CA ILE A 136 -9.64 -2.84 -32.59
C ILE A 136 -10.79 -3.73 -33.04
N ARG A 137 -11.82 -3.90 -32.19
CA ARG A 137 -13.01 -4.69 -32.52
C ARG A 137 -13.76 -4.13 -33.71
N SER A 138 -13.93 -2.81 -33.77
CA SER A 138 -14.55 -2.11 -34.90
C SER A 138 -13.74 -2.32 -36.19
N ASP A 139 -12.43 -2.10 -36.13
CA ASP A 139 -11.51 -2.25 -37.27
C ASP A 139 -11.50 -3.69 -37.79
N PHE A 140 -11.44 -4.67 -36.90
CA PHE A 140 -11.54 -6.08 -37.26
C PHE A 140 -12.89 -6.41 -37.92
N GLY A 141 -13.99 -5.87 -37.39
CA GLY A 141 -15.31 -6.03 -37.98
C GLY A 141 -15.38 -5.50 -39.40
N ASN A 142 -14.77 -4.36 -39.67
CA ASN A 142 -14.70 -3.77 -41.01
C ASN A 142 -13.79 -4.59 -41.94
N ALA A 143 -12.59 -4.97 -41.48
CA ALA A 143 -11.67 -5.81 -42.25
C ALA A 143 -12.30 -7.17 -42.62
N LYS A 144 -13.07 -7.77 -41.71
CA LYS A 144 -13.81 -9.00 -41.98
C LYS A 144 -14.87 -8.83 -43.06
N LYS A 145 -15.63 -7.72 -43.05
CA LYS A 145 -16.60 -7.41 -44.10
C LYS A 145 -15.93 -7.29 -45.47
N LEU A 146 -14.84 -6.54 -45.56
CA LEU A 146 -14.05 -6.39 -46.78
C LEU A 146 -13.52 -7.74 -47.28
N LEU A 147 -13.05 -8.59 -46.38
CA LEU A 147 -12.61 -9.95 -46.72
C LEU A 147 -13.75 -10.80 -47.27
N ASP A 148 -14.93 -10.75 -46.65
CA ASP A 148 -16.10 -11.51 -47.09
C ASP A 148 -16.59 -11.03 -48.47
N GLU A 149 -16.53 -9.72 -48.74
CA GLU A 149 -16.83 -9.14 -50.06
C GLU A 149 -15.83 -9.59 -51.13
N ALA A 150 -14.52 -9.52 -50.84
CA ALA A 150 -13.47 -9.99 -51.74
C ALA A 150 -13.59 -11.50 -52.04
N ARG A 151 -13.93 -12.32 -51.03
CA ARG A 151 -14.19 -13.75 -51.19
C ARG A 151 -15.39 -14.01 -52.10
N LYS A 152 -16.49 -13.27 -51.93
CA LYS A 152 -17.67 -13.38 -52.81
C LYS A 152 -17.32 -13.03 -54.25
N ALA A 153 -16.58 -11.95 -54.47
CA ALA A 153 -16.14 -11.55 -55.80
C ALA A 153 -15.23 -12.61 -56.45
N LEU A 154 -14.28 -13.17 -55.69
CA LEU A 154 -13.41 -14.25 -56.17
C LEU A 154 -14.20 -15.49 -56.58
N ASN A 155 -15.14 -15.95 -55.74
CA ASN A 155 -15.93 -17.13 -56.04
C ASN A 155 -16.81 -16.91 -57.28
N LYS A 156 -17.40 -15.71 -57.42
CA LYS A 156 -18.16 -15.35 -58.63
C LYS A 156 -17.31 -15.46 -59.90
N VAL A 157 -16.04 -15.05 -59.86
CA VAL A 157 -15.11 -15.19 -60.99
C VAL A 157 -14.72 -16.65 -61.22
N LYS A 158 -14.48 -17.42 -60.15
CA LYS A 158 -14.14 -18.85 -60.24
C LYS A 158 -15.24 -19.71 -60.86
N GLU A 159 -16.49 -19.40 -60.54
CA GLU A 159 -17.66 -20.17 -60.97
C GLU A 159 -18.19 -19.73 -62.35
N MET A 160 -17.69 -18.62 -62.91
CA MET A 160 -18.14 -18.09 -64.20
C MET A 160 -17.81 -19.01 -65.36
N THR A 161 -18.81 -19.33 -66.17
CA THR A 161 -18.65 -20.19 -67.35
C THR A 161 -18.43 -19.39 -68.64
N PHE A 162 -17.85 -20.04 -69.66
CA PHE A 162 -17.66 -19.43 -70.98
C PHE A 162 -18.98 -19.05 -71.65
N GLU A 163 -20.03 -19.86 -71.48
CA GLU A 163 -21.36 -19.63 -72.02
C GLU A 163 -22.02 -18.39 -71.39
N GLU A 164 -21.95 -18.23 -70.07
CA GLU A 164 -22.42 -17.04 -69.35
C GLU A 164 -21.65 -15.78 -69.77
N TRP A 165 -20.34 -15.89 -70.03
CA TRP A 165 -19.53 -14.79 -70.53
C TRP A 165 -19.92 -14.36 -71.97
N GLN A 166 -20.20 -15.33 -72.85
CA GLN A 166 -20.68 -15.05 -74.21
C GLN A 166 -22.07 -14.40 -74.20
N MET A 167 -22.97 -14.88 -73.33
CA MET A 167 -24.32 -14.32 -73.12
C MET A 167 -24.27 -12.88 -72.64
N ASN A 168 -23.27 -12.50 -71.84
CA ASN A 168 -23.00 -11.12 -71.42
C ASN A 168 -22.28 -10.28 -72.48
N LYS A 169 -22.49 -10.56 -73.78
CA LYS A 169 -21.89 -9.84 -74.93
C LYS A 169 -20.36 -9.76 -74.88
N ARG A 170 -19.69 -10.78 -74.30
CA ARG A 170 -18.23 -10.79 -74.11
C ARG A 170 -17.71 -9.64 -73.23
N GLN A 171 -18.60 -8.98 -72.48
CA GLN A 171 -18.20 -8.00 -71.47
C GLN A 171 -17.91 -8.73 -70.17
N LEU A 172 -16.66 -8.64 -69.71
CA LEU A 172 -16.32 -8.95 -68.33
C LEU A 172 -16.79 -7.79 -67.47
N SER A 173 -17.93 -7.93 -66.79
CA SER A 173 -18.32 -7.01 -65.72
C SER A 173 -17.56 -7.36 -64.43
N ILE A 174 -16.23 -7.39 -64.51
CA ILE A 174 -15.39 -7.40 -63.32
C ILE A 174 -15.13 -5.93 -63.04
N ASP A 175 -15.87 -5.37 -62.07
CA ASP A 175 -15.49 -4.08 -61.52
C ASP A 175 -14.14 -4.28 -60.84
N PHE A 176 -13.09 -3.76 -61.48
CA PHE A 176 -11.79 -3.59 -60.84
C PHE A 176 -11.88 -2.27 -60.07
N PRO A 177 -11.99 -2.29 -58.73
CA PRO A 177 -11.86 -1.05 -57.96
C PRO A 177 -10.47 -0.46 -58.25
N ASN A 178 -10.43 0.81 -58.67
CA ASN A 178 -9.20 1.60 -58.82
C ASN A 178 -8.52 1.80 -57.46
#